data_AF-A0A3V9YMT3-F1
#
_entry.id   AF-A0A3V9YMT3-F1
#
_cell.length_a   1.000
_cell.length_b   1.000
_cell.length_c   1.000
_cell.angle_alpha   90.00
_cell.angle_beta   90.00
_cell.angle_gamma   90.00
#
_symmetry.space_group_name_H-M   'P 1'
#
loop_
_entity.id
_entity.type
_entity.pdbx_description
1 polymer ?
#
loop_
_entity_poly.entity_id
_entity_poly.type
_entity_poly.pdbx_seq_one_letter_code
_entity_poly.pdbx_strand_id
1 'polypeptide(L)'
;MFQLSVQDIHPGEQAGNKEEAIRQIAAALAQAGNVAGGYVDGMLAREQQTSTFLGNGIAIPHGTTDTRDQVLKTGVQVFQFPQGITWGEGQVAYVAIGIAASSDEHLGLLRQLTHVLSDDSVAEQLKSATTAEELRALLMGEKQSEQLKLDNETMTLDVIASSLVTLQALNAARLKEAGAVDAAFVAKTINDSPMNLGQGIWLNDSAEGNLRSAVAVSRATQAFDVEGEKAALLVTVAMNDEQPIAVLKRLGDLLLNNKADRLLSADAATLLALLTSDDALTDDVLSAEFVVRNEHGLHARPGTMLVNTIKQFNSEITVTNLDGTGKPANGRSLMKVVALGVKKGHRLRFTAQGEDAEQALKAIGDAIAAGLGEGA
;
A
#
# COMPACT_ATOMS: atom_id res chain seq x y z
N MET A 1 -15.26 22.70 2.03
CA MET A 1 -14.52 21.79 2.93
C MET A 1 -13.05 22.10 2.73
N PHE A 2 -12.34 22.43 3.80
CA PHE A 2 -10.94 22.79 3.73
C PHE A 2 -10.10 21.54 3.44
N GLN A 3 -9.21 21.60 2.46
CA GLN A 3 -8.32 20.49 2.07
C GLN A 3 -6.92 20.78 2.61
N LEU A 4 -6.50 20.03 3.63
CA LEU A 4 -5.12 20.01 4.08
C LEU A 4 -4.35 18.98 3.25
N SER A 5 -3.41 19.45 2.42
CA SER A 5 -2.52 18.60 1.65
C SER A 5 -1.28 18.23 2.47
N VAL A 6 -0.74 17.04 2.23
CA VAL A 6 0.49 16.55 2.88
C VAL A 6 1.68 17.49 2.60
N GLN A 7 1.73 18.10 1.42
CA GLN A 7 2.81 19.02 1.03
C GLN A 7 2.83 20.34 1.82
N ASP A 8 1.72 20.67 2.49
CA ASP A 8 1.57 21.90 3.30
C ASP A 8 1.86 21.63 4.79
N ILE A 9 2.35 20.42 5.12
CA ILE A 9 2.67 19.98 6.48
C ILE A 9 4.18 19.75 6.58
N HIS A 10 4.78 20.34 7.61
CA HIS A 10 6.21 20.36 7.87
C HIS A 10 6.48 19.71 9.24
N PRO A 11 6.77 18.38 9.28
CA PRO A 11 7.08 17.67 10.52
C PRO A 11 8.50 17.97 11.01
N GLY A 12 8.71 17.94 12.32
CA GLY A 12 10.07 17.95 12.90
C GLY A 12 10.82 19.29 12.84
N GLU A 13 10.10 20.40 12.68
CA GLU A 13 10.68 21.74 12.59
C GLU A 13 11.19 22.24 13.95
N GLN A 14 12.01 23.30 13.90
CA GLN A 14 12.62 23.90 15.09
C GLN A 14 12.48 25.42 15.05
N ALA A 15 12.11 26.02 16.17
CA ALA A 15 12.18 27.47 16.38
C ALA A 15 12.48 27.76 17.86
N GLY A 16 13.29 28.78 18.11
CA GLY A 16 13.70 29.17 19.46
C GLY A 16 12.61 29.90 20.24
N ASN A 17 11.61 30.48 19.57
CA ASN A 17 10.48 31.13 20.19
C ASN A 17 9.29 31.25 19.20
N LYS A 18 8.14 31.72 19.71
CA LYS A 18 6.92 31.87 18.91
C LYS A 18 7.05 32.85 17.74
N GLU A 19 7.84 33.91 17.87
CA GLU A 19 8.02 34.88 16.78
C GLU A 19 8.78 34.24 15.61
N GLU A 20 9.81 33.46 15.90
CA GLU A 20 10.55 32.70 14.90
C GLU A 20 9.65 31.68 14.20
N ALA A 21 8.84 30.93 14.94
CA ALA A 21 7.86 30.01 14.34
C ALA A 21 6.86 30.74 13.43
N ILE A 22 6.32 31.89 13.87
CA ILE A 22 5.41 32.72 13.05
C ILE A 22 6.10 33.17 11.76
N ARG A 23 7.37 33.55 11.81
CA ARG A 23 8.14 33.95 10.62
C ARG A 23 8.37 32.79 9.65
N GLN A 24 8.69 31.60 10.16
CA GLN A 24 8.84 30.39 9.33
C GLN A 24 7.55 30.06 8.60
N ILE A 25 6.43 30.05 9.33
CA ILE A 25 5.09 29.78 8.79
C ILE A 25 4.69 30.84 7.75
N ALA A 26 4.92 32.12 8.04
CA ALA A 26 4.62 33.20 7.09
C ALA A 26 5.46 33.11 5.81
N ALA A 27 6.73 32.71 5.92
CA ALA A 27 7.60 32.47 4.77
C ALA A 27 7.09 31.31 3.91
N ALA A 28 6.64 30.21 4.52
CA ALA A 28 6.04 29.09 3.81
C ALA A 28 4.75 29.49 3.09
N LEU A 29 3.87 30.28 3.72
CA LEU A 29 2.66 30.82 3.10
C LEU A 29 3.00 31.72 1.90
N ALA A 30 4.05 32.54 2.00
CA ALA A 30 4.50 33.38 0.89
C ALA A 30 5.09 32.53 -0.26
N GLN A 31 5.88 31.51 0.06
CA GLN A 31 6.47 30.59 -0.92
C GLN A 31 5.41 29.76 -1.65
N ALA A 32 4.35 29.35 -0.96
CA ALA A 32 3.19 28.67 -1.54
C ALA A 32 2.29 29.61 -2.37
N GLY A 33 2.60 30.92 -2.41
CA GLY A 33 1.85 31.93 -3.16
C GLY A 33 0.52 32.30 -2.51
N ASN A 34 0.33 32.01 -1.22
CA ASN A 34 -0.89 32.36 -0.49
C ASN A 34 -0.93 33.84 -0.09
N VAL A 35 0.23 34.42 0.22
CA VAL A 35 0.33 35.78 0.75
C VAL A 35 1.52 36.55 0.16
N ALA A 36 1.44 37.88 0.21
CA ALA A 36 2.58 38.74 -0.08
C ALA A 36 3.58 38.74 1.08
N GLY A 37 4.85 39.11 0.81
CA GLY A 37 5.94 39.04 1.80
C GLY A 37 5.74 39.89 3.07
N GLY A 38 4.88 40.91 3.04
CA GLY A 38 4.54 41.73 4.21
C GLY A 38 3.59 41.07 5.21
N TYR A 39 2.96 39.94 4.87
CA TYR A 39 1.91 39.32 5.69
C TYR A 39 2.40 38.88 7.08
N VAL A 40 3.70 38.60 7.20
CA VAL A 40 4.35 38.27 8.46
C VAL A 40 4.16 39.34 9.53
N ASP A 41 4.15 40.62 9.15
CA ASP A 41 3.98 41.72 10.09
C ASP A 41 2.56 41.72 10.66
N GLY A 42 1.56 41.36 9.84
CA GLY A 42 0.18 41.15 10.26
C GLY A 42 0.05 39.98 11.24
N MET A 43 0.73 38.87 10.98
CA MET A 43 0.69 37.69 11.87
C MET A 43 1.31 38.01 13.24
N LEU A 44 2.44 38.72 13.25
CA LEU A 44 3.11 39.14 14.49
C LEU A 44 2.26 40.16 15.26
N ALA A 45 1.68 41.15 14.57
CA ALA A 45 0.79 42.13 15.20
C ALA A 45 -0.45 41.45 15.81
N ARG A 46 -1.02 40.46 15.13
CA ARG A 46 -2.17 39.68 15.64
C ARG A 46 -1.83 38.92 16.91
N GLU A 47 -0.66 38.30 16.98
CA GLU A 47 -0.17 37.57 18.15
C GLU A 47 0.10 38.51 19.34
N GLN A 48 0.54 39.75 19.10
CA GLN A 48 0.74 40.76 20.16
C GLN A 48 -0.57 41.24 20.80
N GLN A 49 -1.68 41.24 20.06
CA GLN A 49 -2.98 41.64 20.61
C GLN A 49 -3.50 40.61 21.62
N THR A 50 -3.42 39.33 21.27
CA THR A 50 -3.83 38.21 22.10
C THR A 50 -3.20 36.95 21.54
N SER A 51 -2.71 36.07 22.42
CA SER A 51 -2.16 34.76 22.07
C SER A 51 -3.06 34.01 21.09
N THR A 52 -2.49 33.48 20.00
CA THR A 52 -3.23 32.59 19.09
C THR A 52 -3.16 31.12 19.52
N PHE A 53 -2.75 30.84 20.76
CA PHE A 53 -2.84 29.50 21.32
C PHE A 53 -4.31 29.12 21.52
N LEU A 54 -4.67 27.88 21.15
CA LEU A 54 -6.05 27.43 21.13
C LEU A 54 -6.36 26.34 22.18
N GLY A 55 -5.37 25.52 22.53
CA GLY A 55 -5.54 24.36 23.42
C GLY A 55 -4.76 23.15 22.90
N ASN A 56 -4.53 22.15 23.76
CA ASN A 56 -3.97 20.84 23.41
C ASN A 56 -2.71 20.88 22.53
N GLY A 57 -1.83 21.85 22.79
CA GLY A 57 -0.58 21.99 22.05
C GLY A 57 -0.72 22.65 20.67
N ILE A 58 -1.85 23.29 20.35
CA ILE A 58 -2.08 23.90 19.04
C ILE A 58 -2.11 25.43 19.14
N ALA A 59 -1.42 26.08 18.21
CA ALA A 59 -1.54 27.51 17.93
C ALA A 59 -2.00 27.77 16.49
N ILE A 60 -2.71 28.87 16.26
CA ILE A 60 -3.22 29.24 14.92
C ILE A 60 -2.83 30.68 14.57
N PRO A 61 -1.55 30.94 14.25
CA PRO A 61 -1.12 32.27 13.85
C PRO A 61 -1.75 32.67 12.50
N HIS A 62 -2.27 33.89 12.42
CA HIS A 62 -2.94 34.45 11.24
C HIS A 62 -2.81 35.98 11.23
N GLY A 63 -2.97 36.61 10.06
CA GLY A 63 -2.87 38.07 9.92
C GLY A 63 -4.02 38.85 10.56
N THR A 64 -3.85 40.17 10.69
CA THR A 64 -4.92 41.08 11.10
C THR A 64 -5.84 41.44 9.95
N THR A 65 -6.95 42.13 10.25
CA THR A 65 -7.85 42.72 9.24
C THR A 65 -7.14 43.68 8.29
N ASP A 66 -6.11 44.37 8.78
CA ASP A 66 -5.38 45.41 8.03
C ASP A 66 -4.41 44.82 7.00
N THR A 67 -4.10 43.53 7.11
CA THR A 67 -3.24 42.78 6.17
C THR A 67 -4.02 41.88 5.22
N ARG A 68 -5.36 42.01 5.15
CA ARG A 68 -6.21 41.16 4.30
C ARG A 68 -5.95 41.35 2.81
N ASP A 69 -5.58 42.55 2.39
CA ASP A 69 -5.18 42.88 1.02
C ASP A 69 -3.90 42.16 0.57
N GLN A 70 -3.10 41.67 1.53
CA GLN A 70 -1.90 40.90 1.28
C GLN A 70 -2.16 39.40 1.10
N VAL A 71 -3.41 38.93 1.29
CA VAL A 71 -3.81 37.54 1.01
C VAL A 71 -4.14 37.40 -0.47
N LEU A 72 -3.30 36.66 -1.19
CA LEU A 72 -3.45 36.40 -2.63
C LEU A 72 -4.40 35.22 -2.89
N LYS A 73 -4.31 34.18 -2.04
CA LYS A 73 -5.11 32.95 -2.13
C LYS A 73 -5.22 32.33 -0.74
N THR A 74 -6.43 31.89 -0.37
CA THR A 74 -6.63 31.11 0.86
C THR A 74 -5.73 29.89 0.88
N GLY A 75 -5.06 29.67 2.02
CA GLY A 75 -4.29 28.47 2.25
C GLY A 75 -3.72 28.41 3.64
N VAL A 76 -3.06 27.29 3.93
CA VAL A 76 -2.46 27.02 5.23
C VAL A 76 -1.12 26.39 5.10
N GLN A 77 -0.35 26.51 6.18
CA GLN A 77 0.88 25.78 6.38
C GLN A 77 0.90 25.29 7.83
N VAL A 78 1.14 24.00 8.00
CA VAL A 78 1.15 23.33 9.32
C VAL A 78 2.58 22.99 9.68
N PHE A 79 3.04 23.48 10.82
CA PHE A 79 4.39 23.23 11.32
C PHE A 79 4.29 22.48 12.63
N GLN A 80 5.02 21.37 12.75
CA GLN A 80 5.16 20.64 14.00
C GLN A 80 6.54 20.93 14.61
N PHE A 81 6.54 21.24 15.91
CA PHE A 81 7.73 21.49 16.73
C PHE A 81 7.78 20.44 17.86
N PRO A 82 8.46 19.30 17.69
CA PRO A 82 8.45 18.21 18.67
C PRO A 82 8.96 18.60 20.06
N GLN A 83 9.89 19.56 20.12
CA GLN A 83 10.42 20.11 21.38
C GLN A 83 9.44 21.04 22.10
N GLY A 84 8.39 21.48 21.40
CA GLY A 84 7.43 22.45 21.89
C GLY A 84 7.96 23.88 21.89
N ILE A 85 7.07 24.84 21.69
CA ILE A 85 7.35 26.27 21.75
C ILE A 85 6.45 26.91 22.78
N THR A 86 7.02 27.65 23.74
CA THR A 86 6.23 28.46 24.66
C THR A 86 5.48 29.56 23.88
N TRP A 87 4.16 29.49 23.85
CA TRP A 87 3.31 30.39 23.06
C TRP A 87 2.72 31.54 23.90
N GLY A 88 2.47 31.32 25.19
CA GLY A 88 2.04 32.34 26.14
C GLY A 88 1.65 31.74 27.49
N GLU A 89 1.76 32.48 28.59
CA GLU A 89 1.25 32.11 29.94
C GLU A 89 1.57 30.66 30.40
N GLY A 90 2.74 30.12 30.03
CA GLY A 90 3.14 28.74 30.35
C GLY A 90 2.57 27.65 29.43
N GLN A 91 1.79 28.03 28.41
CA GLN A 91 1.28 27.15 27.37
C GLN A 91 2.35 26.85 26.33
N VAL A 92 2.40 25.59 25.91
CA VAL A 92 3.36 25.07 24.93
C VAL A 92 2.58 24.61 23.69
N ALA A 93 2.98 25.09 22.52
CA ALA A 93 2.48 24.62 21.24
C ALA A 93 3.47 23.62 20.63
N TYR A 94 2.97 22.45 20.24
CA TYR A 94 3.69 21.44 19.45
C TYR A 94 3.33 21.52 17.97
N VAL A 95 2.17 22.10 17.64
CA VAL A 95 1.74 22.33 16.25
C VAL A 95 1.26 23.78 16.11
N ALA A 96 1.73 24.46 15.07
CA ALA A 96 1.26 25.77 14.70
C ALA A 96 0.69 25.73 13.27
N ILE A 97 -0.54 26.21 13.12
CA ILE A 97 -1.27 26.20 11.84
C ILE A 97 -1.40 27.63 11.34
N GLY A 98 -0.54 28.01 10.41
CA GLY A 98 -0.59 29.29 9.74
C GLY A 98 -1.78 29.39 8.81
N ILE A 99 -2.56 30.45 8.91
CA ILE A 99 -3.70 30.68 8.03
C ILE A 99 -3.54 31.97 7.24
N ALA A 100 -3.61 31.83 5.92
CA ALA A 100 -3.88 32.93 5.00
C ALA A 100 -5.35 32.89 4.60
N ALA A 101 -6.13 33.85 5.09
CA ALA A 101 -7.55 33.98 4.74
C ALA A 101 -7.96 35.45 4.68
N SER A 102 -8.71 35.81 3.64
CA SER A 102 -9.26 37.16 3.44
C SER A 102 -10.60 37.38 4.16
N SER A 103 -11.20 36.31 4.69
CA SER A 103 -12.50 36.30 5.38
C SER A 103 -12.45 35.43 6.65
N ASP A 104 -13.61 35.15 7.27
CA ASP A 104 -13.73 34.35 8.49
C ASP A 104 -13.54 32.83 8.25
N GLU A 105 -12.87 32.44 7.15
CA GLU A 105 -12.57 31.05 6.79
C GLU A 105 -11.76 30.30 7.85
N HIS A 106 -10.98 31.01 8.67
CA HIS A 106 -10.28 30.43 9.83
C HIS A 106 -11.25 29.78 10.84
N LEU A 107 -12.49 30.28 10.97
CA LEU A 107 -13.52 29.65 11.82
C LEU A 107 -13.96 28.28 11.29
N GLY A 108 -13.87 28.06 9.97
CA GLY A 108 -14.13 26.76 9.36
C GLY A 108 -13.12 25.72 9.81
N LEU A 109 -11.84 26.09 9.89
CA LEU A 109 -10.77 25.24 10.40
C LEU A 109 -10.96 24.95 11.90
N LEU A 110 -11.29 25.97 12.69
CA LEU A 110 -11.59 25.79 14.12
C LEU A 110 -12.65 24.72 14.35
N ARG A 111 -13.72 24.70 13.54
CA ARG A 111 -14.76 23.68 13.63
C ARG A 111 -14.23 22.27 13.36
N GLN A 112 -13.30 22.11 12.42
CA GLN A 112 -12.71 20.80 12.10
C GLN A 112 -11.76 20.32 13.20
N LEU A 113 -11.06 21.25 13.85
CA LEU A 113 -10.12 20.96 14.94
C LEU A 113 -10.80 20.75 16.30
N THR A 114 -12.12 20.93 16.41
CA THR A 114 -12.84 20.78 17.70
C THR A 114 -12.62 19.41 18.35
N HIS A 115 -12.49 18.33 17.57
CA HIS A 115 -12.19 16.99 18.09
C HIS A 115 -10.80 16.96 18.75
N VAL A 116 -9.79 17.49 18.06
CA VAL A 116 -8.39 17.53 18.52
C VAL A 116 -8.26 18.34 19.81
N LEU A 117 -8.97 19.46 19.88
CA LEU A 117 -8.97 20.37 21.02
C LEU A 117 -9.71 19.81 22.25
N SER A 118 -10.49 18.75 22.07
CA SER A 118 -11.27 18.13 23.14
C SER A 118 -10.62 16.84 23.70
N ASP A 119 -9.57 16.34 23.06
CA ASP A 119 -8.92 15.07 23.39
C ASP A 119 -7.43 15.25 23.72
N ASP A 120 -7.09 15.14 25.01
CA ASP A 120 -5.72 15.27 25.52
C ASP A 120 -4.76 14.21 24.94
N SER A 121 -5.27 13.05 24.51
CA SER A 121 -4.44 12.01 23.91
C SER A 121 -3.91 12.40 22.53
N VAL A 122 -4.65 13.22 21.79
CA VAL A 122 -4.24 13.70 20.47
C VAL A 122 -3.06 14.68 20.60
N ALA A 123 -2.98 15.46 21.68
CA ALA A 123 -1.85 16.38 21.90
C ALA A 123 -0.50 15.64 22.00
N GLU A 124 -0.46 14.52 22.72
CA GLU A 124 0.76 13.68 22.82
C GLU A 124 1.06 12.95 21.50
N GLN A 125 0.03 12.59 20.72
CA GLN A 125 0.21 12.03 19.38
C GLN A 125 0.77 13.07 18.40
N LEU A 126 0.28 14.31 18.43
CA LEU A 126 0.80 15.40 17.60
C LEU A 126 2.28 15.70 17.91
N LYS A 127 2.70 15.54 19.17
CA LYS A 127 4.09 15.68 19.60
C LYS A 127 4.99 14.55 19.08
N SER A 128 4.47 13.32 19.02
CA SER A 128 5.25 12.12 18.67
C SER A 128 5.18 11.73 17.21
N ALA A 129 4.24 12.29 16.43
CA ALA A 129 4.14 12.09 15.00
C ALA A 129 5.46 12.42 14.28
N THR A 130 5.81 11.65 13.26
CA THR A 130 7.09 11.78 12.54
C THR A 130 6.90 12.08 11.06
N THR A 131 5.68 11.92 10.55
CA THR A 131 5.36 12.11 9.13
C THR A 131 4.23 13.13 8.93
N ALA A 132 4.18 13.71 7.72
CA ALA A 132 3.15 14.66 7.35
C ALA A 132 1.77 13.99 7.26
N GLU A 133 1.72 12.72 6.83
CA GLU A 133 0.52 11.89 6.76
C GLU A 133 -0.07 11.61 8.14
N GLU A 134 0.75 11.26 9.13
CA GLU A 134 0.31 11.07 10.52
C GLU A 134 -0.28 12.36 11.09
N LEU A 135 0.42 13.48 10.94
CA LEU A 135 -0.07 14.79 11.39
C LEU A 135 -1.38 15.16 10.71
N ARG A 136 -1.49 14.93 9.39
CA ARG A 136 -2.74 15.16 8.64
C ARG A 136 -3.88 14.33 9.23
N ALA A 137 -3.66 13.04 9.45
CA ALA A 137 -4.70 12.13 9.95
C ALA A 137 -5.21 12.58 11.33
N LEU A 138 -4.29 12.90 12.25
CA LEU A 138 -4.61 13.41 13.58
C LEU A 138 -5.43 14.70 13.53
N LEU A 139 -4.98 15.68 12.74
CA LEU A 139 -5.67 16.99 12.61
C LEU A 139 -7.03 16.86 11.95
N MET A 140 -7.20 15.93 11.02
CA MET A 140 -8.46 15.69 10.31
C MET A 140 -9.42 14.76 11.07
N GLY A 141 -8.97 14.12 12.16
CA GLY A 141 -9.78 13.13 12.89
C GLY A 141 -9.97 11.83 12.14
N GLU A 142 -9.10 11.59 11.15
CA GLU A 142 -8.97 10.29 10.51
C GLU A 142 -8.32 9.39 11.57
N LYS A 143 -9.11 8.49 12.19
CA LYS A 143 -8.54 7.44 13.05
C LYS A 143 -7.43 6.77 12.24
N GLN A 144 -6.26 6.53 12.84
CA GLN A 144 -5.29 5.60 12.25
C GLN A 144 -6.01 4.28 12.02
N SER A 145 -6.50 4.07 10.79
CA SER A 145 -7.10 2.82 10.41
C SER A 145 -6.04 1.76 10.62
N GLU A 146 -6.32 0.76 11.45
CA GLU A 146 -5.47 -0.42 11.51
C GLU A 146 -5.25 -0.92 10.08
N GLN A 147 -4.00 -1.28 9.76
CA GLN A 147 -3.68 -1.81 8.43
C GLN A 147 -4.64 -2.93 8.06
N LEU A 148 -5.07 -2.94 6.80
CA LEU A 148 -5.88 -4.00 6.22
C LEU A 148 -5.35 -5.37 6.65
N LYS A 149 -6.19 -6.18 7.30
CA LYS A 149 -5.83 -7.56 7.64
C LYS A 149 -6.04 -8.45 6.43
N LEU A 150 -4.96 -8.71 5.71
CA LEU A 150 -4.87 -9.70 4.63
C LEU A 150 -3.46 -10.29 4.67
N ASP A 151 -3.37 -11.52 5.17
CA ASP A 151 -2.12 -12.28 5.33
C ASP A 151 -2.39 -13.79 5.36
N ASN A 152 -1.34 -14.58 5.62
CA ASN A 152 -1.42 -16.03 5.66
C ASN A 152 -2.44 -16.59 6.67
N GLU A 153 -2.77 -15.87 7.75
CA GLU A 153 -3.76 -16.34 8.74
C GLU A 153 -5.19 -16.23 8.20
N THR A 154 -5.41 -15.29 7.28
CA THR A 154 -6.69 -15.09 6.60
C THR A 154 -6.86 -15.93 5.34
N MET A 155 -5.88 -16.77 5.00
CA MET A 155 -5.88 -17.58 3.78
C MET A 155 -6.00 -19.06 4.09
N THR A 156 -6.95 -19.74 3.44
CA THR A 156 -7.13 -21.19 3.53
C THR A 156 -7.19 -21.79 2.12
N LEU A 157 -6.04 -22.24 1.63
CA LEU A 157 -5.93 -22.82 0.29
C LEU A 157 -6.08 -24.35 0.34
N ASP A 158 -6.38 -24.93 -0.82
CA ASP A 158 -6.43 -26.37 -1.05
C ASP A 158 -7.41 -27.07 -0.09
N VAL A 159 -8.61 -26.50 0.02
CA VAL A 159 -9.72 -27.01 0.83
C VAL A 159 -10.46 -28.10 0.08
N ILE A 160 -10.73 -29.24 0.73
CA ILE A 160 -11.69 -30.22 0.22
C ILE A 160 -13.10 -29.67 0.43
N ALA A 161 -13.66 -29.00 -0.58
CA ALA A 161 -14.96 -28.38 -0.55
C ALA A 161 -15.78 -28.73 -1.80
N SER A 162 -17.09 -28.88 -1.61
CA SER A 162 -18.07 -29.12 -2.68
C SER A 162 -19.25 -28.15 -2.62
N SER A 163 -19.14 -27.08 -1.81
CA SER A 163 -20.17 -26.05 -1.66
C SER A 163 -19.56 -24.71 -1.25
N LEU A 164 -20.23 -23.61 -1.61
CA LEU A 164 -19.84 -22.27 -1.16
C LEU A 164 -19.96 -22.13 0.36
N VAL A 165 -20.95 -22.79 0.98
CA VAL A 165 -21.14 -22.74 2.44
C VAL A 165 -19.89 -23.18 3.20
N THR A 166 -19.18 -24.19 2.70
CA THR A 166 -17.90 -24.62 3.28
C THR A 166 -16.84 -23.51 3.22
N LEU A 167 -16.71 -22.84 2.08
CA LEU A 167 -15.76 -21.75 1.89
C LEU A 167 -16.16 -20.49 2.69
N GLN A 168 -17.46 -20.18 2.76
CA GLN A 168 -18.02 -19.08 3.55
C GLN A 168 -17.73 -19.27 5.04
N ALA A 169 -17.97 -20.48 5.56
CA ALA A 169 -17.70 -20.81 6.96
C ALA A 169 -16.21 -20.68 7.31
N LEU A 170 -15.31 -21.13 6.43
CA LEU A 170 -13.87 -20.99 6.62
C LEU A 170 -13.44 -19.52 6.64
N ASN A 171 -13.87 -18.74 5.64
CA ASN A 171 -13.52 -17.32 5.57
C ASN A 171 -14.08 -16.54 6.78
N ALA A 172 -15.35 -16.76 7.13
CA ALA A 172 -15.98 -16.12 8.28
C ALA A 172 -15.26 -16.48 9.59
N ALA A 173 -14.83 -17.74 9.76
CA ALA A 173 -14.03 -18.16 10.91
C ALA A 173 -12.68 -17.44 10.97
N ARG A 174 -11.93 -17.34 9.85
CA ARG A 174 -10.66 -16.62 9.82
C ARG A 174 -10.80 -15.14 10.13
N LEU A 175 -11.82 -14.49 9.59
CA LEU A 175 -12.11 -13.09 9.91
C LEU A 175 -12.47 -12.91 11.38
N LYS A 176 -13.20 -13.88 11.97
CA LYS A 176 -13.58 -13.85 13.38
C LYS A 176 -12.36 -14.06 14.30
N GLU A 177 -11.50 -15.02 13.99
CA GLU A 177 -10.24 -15.29 14.70
C GLU A 177 -9.29 -14.08 14.65
N ALA A 178 -9.25 -13.37 13.52
CA ALA A 178 -8.49 -12.15 13.36
C ALA A 178 -9.09 -10.91 14.09
N GLY A 179 -10.22 -11.08 14.79
CA GLY A 179 -10.91 -9.99 15.48
C GLY A 179 -11.54 -8.95 14.53
N ALA A 180 -11.65 -9.27 13.24
CA ALA A 180 -12.12 -8.32 12.23
C ALA A 180 -13.65 -8.22 12.14
N VAL A 181 -14.37 -9.22 12.66
CA VAL A 181 -15.82 -9.31 12.53
C VAL A 181 -16.52 -9.82 13.79
N ASP A 182 -17.80 -9.49 13.95
CA ASP A 182 -18.64 -9.97 15.03
C ASP A 182 -19.50 -11.21 14.65
N ALA A 183 -20.41 -11.62 15.53
CA ALA A 183 -21.30 -12.76 15.28
C ALA A 183 -22.38 -12.47 14.23
N ALA A 184 -22.80 -11.21 14.07
CA ALA A 184 -23.77 -10.81 13.06
C ALA A 184 -23.18 -10.95 11.65
N PHE A 185 -21.92 -10.53 11.47
CA PHE A 185 -21.21 -10.73 10.21
C PHE A 185 -21.15 -12.21 9.83
N VAL A 186 -20.75 -13.08 10.76
CA VAL A 186 -20.65 -14.53 10.52
C VAL A 186 -22.00 -15.11 10.12
N ALA A 187 -23.07 -14.75 10.82
CA ALA A 187 -24.42 -15.22 10.52
C ALA A 187 -24.91 -14.75 9.15
N LYS A 188 -24.67 -13.49 8.77
CA LYS A 188 -25.02 -12.94 7.45
C LYS A 188 -24.25 -13.61 6.34
N THR A 189 -22.93 -13.63 6.46
CA THR A 189 -21.99 -14.20 5.48
C THR A 189 -22.29 -15.65 5.13
N ILE A 190 -22.81 -16.46 6.07
CA ILE A 190 -23.18 -17.87 5.83
C ILE A 190 -24.55 -18.01 5.15
N ASN A 191 -25.50 -17.12 5.46
CA ASN A 191 -26.87 -17.21 4.95
C ASN A 191 -27.04 -16.55 3.58
N ASP A 192 -26.25 -15.51 3.30
CA ASP A 192 -26.32 -14.76 2.05
C ASP A 192 -25.59 -15.53 0.93
N SER A 193 -26.09 -15.40 -0.30
CA SER A 193 -25.49 -16.05 -1.47
C SER A 193 -24.32 -15.22 -1.98
N PRO A 194 -23.10 -15.80 -2.11
CA PRO A 194 -21.97 -15.08 -2.68
C PRO A 194 -22.25 -14.63 -4.11
N MET A 195 -21.66 -13.51 -4.51
CA MET A 195 -21.70 -12.99 -5.86
C MET A 195 -20.68 -13.72 -6.74
N ASN A 196 -21.13 -14.26 -7.88
CA ASN A 196 -20.24 -14.81 -8.90
C ASN A 196 -19.54 -13.69 -9.66
N LEU A 197 -18.20 -13.65 -9.65
CA LEU A 197 -17.41 -12.69 -10.42
C LEU A 197 -16.94 -13.26 -11.78
N GLY A 198 -17.22 -14.53 -12.05
CA GLY A 198 -16.77 -15.27 -13.23
C GLY A 198 -15.43 -15.99 -13.01
N GLN A 199 -15.07 -16.83 -13.99
CA GLN A 199 -13.78 -17.55 -14.03
C GLN A 199 -13.49 -18.42 -12.77
N GLY A 200 -14.52 -18.87 -12.05
CA GLY A 200 -14.35 -19.66 -10.84
C GLY A 200 -14.17 -18.84 -9.55
N ILE A 201 -14.23 -17.51 -9.61
CA ILE A 201 -14.02 -16.62 -8.47
C ILE A 201 -15.37 -16.06 -7.98
N TRP A 202 -15.56 -16.11 -6.67
CA TRP A 202 -16.76 -15.62 -6.00
C TRP A 202 -16.39 -14.62 -4.90
N LEU A 203 -17.30 -13.69 -4.62
CA LEU A 203 -17.16 -12.65 -3.61
C LEU A 203 -18.29 -12.75 -2.59
N ASN A 204 -17.96 -12.56 -1.33
CA ASN A 204 -18.93 -12.47 -0.24
C ASN A 204 -18.58 -11.32 0.70
N ASP A 205 -19.58 -10.70 1.30
CA ASP A 205 -19.43 -9.59 2.24
C ASP A 205 -20.65 -9.51 3.16
N SER A 206 -20.62 -8.55 4.09
CA SER A 206 -21.77 -8.22 4.92
C SER A 206 -21.73 -6.73 5.25
N ALA A 207 -22.89 -6.08 5.18
CA ALA A 207 -23.05 -4.69 5.61
C ALA A 207 -23.00 -4.53 7.14
N GLU A 208 -23.15 -5.63 7.89
CA GLU A 208 -23.21 -5.64 9.34
C GLU A 208 -22.05 -6.43 9.95
N GLY A 209 -21.62 -6.00 11.14
CA GLY A 209 -20.65 -6.73 11.96
C GLY A 209 -19.18 -6.58 11.56
N ASN A 210 -18.84 -5.57 10.77
CA ASN A 210 -17.47 -5.19 10.44
C ASN A 210 -16.83 -4.43 11.61
N LEU A 211 -15.74 -4.94 12.17
CA LEU A 211 -15.00 -4.31 13.27
C LEU A 211 -13.64 -3.73 12.81
N ARG A 212 -13.03 -4.37 11.80
CA ARG A 212 -11.78 -3.96 11.16
C ARG A 212 -11.83 -4.35 9.68
N SER A 213 -11.19 -3.55 8.83
CA SER A 213 -11.02 -3.89 7.43
C SER A 213 -10.13 -5.12 7.28
N ALA A 214 -10.67 -6.16 6.64
CA ALA A 214 -10.00 -7.44 6.48
C ALA A 214 -10.51 -8.18 5.25
N VAL A 215 -9.66 -9.04 4.68
CA VAL A 215 -10.02 -9.92 3.57
C VAL A 215 -9.60 -11.34 3.92
N ALA A 216 -10.50 -12.31 3.76
CA ALA A 216 -10.19 -13.72 3.83
C ALA A 216 -10.38 -14.39 2.47
N VAL A 217 -9.52 -15.35 2.17
CA VAL A 217 -9.54 -16.08 0.90
C VAL A 217 -9.52 -17.58 1.17
N SER A 218 -10.45 -18.30 0.55
CA SER A 218 -10.41 -19.76 0.51
C SER A 218 -10.47 -20.29 -0.91
N ARG A 219 -9.69 -21.35 -1.17
CA ARG A 219 -9.63 -22.00 -2.49
C ARG A 219 -9.83 -23.50 -2.33
N ALA A 220 -10.74 -24.07 -3.13
CA ALA A 220 -10.98 -25.50 -3.15
C ALA A 220 -9.87 -26.24 -3.92
N THR A 221 -9.57 -27.48 -3.52
CA THR A 221 -8.63 -28.36 -4.25
C THR A 221 -9.14 -28.72 -5.65
N GLN A 222 -10.46 -28.79 -5.81
CA GLN A 222 -11.14 -29.01 -7.07
C GLN A 222 -12.29 -28.03 -7.19
N ALA A 223 -12.43 -27.43 -8.37
CA ALA A 223 -13.57 -26.60 -8.66
C ALA A 223 -14.86 -27.45 -8.67
N PHE A 224 -15.96 -26.86 -8.21
CA PHE A 224 -17.27 -27.51 -8.16
C PHE A 224 -18.33 -26.64 -8.84
N ASP A 225 -19.48 -27.24 -9.13
CA ASP A 225 -20.62 -26.56 -9.74
C ASP A 225 -21.49 -25.89 -8.67
N VAL A 226 -21.91 -24.66 -8.95
CA VAL A 226 -22.89 -23.90 -8.19
C VAL A 226 -23.89 -23.36 -9.18
N GLU A 227 -25.03 -24.03 -9.31
CA GLU A 227 -26.13 -23.61 -10.20
C GLU A 227 -25.70 -23.43 -11.68
N GLY A 228 -24.81 -24.30 -12.18
CA GLY A 228 -24.29 -24.24 -13.55
C GLY A 228 -23.07 -23.34 -13.71
N GLU A 229 -22.63 -22.67 -12.65
CA GLU A 229 -21.44 -21.84 -12.62
C GLU A 229 -20.30 -22.52 -11.87
N LYS A 230 -19.06 -22.29 -12.33
CA LYS A 230 -17.88 -22.86 -11.68
C LYS A 230 -17.54 -22.07 -10.42
N ALA A 231 -17.25 -22.76 -9.32
CA ALA A 231 -16.70 -22.18 -8.10
C ALA A 231 -15.39 -22.87 -7.72
N ALA A 232 -14.34 -22.08 -7.48
CA ALA A 232 -13.02 -22.58 -7.10
C ALA A 232 -12.39 -21.75 -5.98
N LEU A 233 -12.64 -20.44 -5.95
CA LEU A 233 -12.08 -19.53 -4.95
C LEU A 233 -13.16 -18.56 -4.46
N LEU A 234 -13.22 -18.37 -3.15
CA LEU A 234 -14.09 -17.40 -2.49
C LEU A 234 -13.26 -16.35 -1.77
N VAL A 235 -13.48 -15.09 -2.12
CA VAL A 235 -13.00 -13.92 -1.37
C VAL A 235 -14.12 -13.44 -0.46
N THR A 236 -13.83 -13.21 0.82
CA THR A 236 -14.77 -12.62 1.76
C THR A 236 -14.19 -11.35 2.37
N VAL A 237 -14.95 -10.26 2.33
CA VAL A 237 -14.47 -8.93 2.70
C VAL A 237 -15.24 -8.40 3.90
N ALA A 238 -14.50 -7.95 4.91
CA ALA A 238 -15.02 -7.12 5.98
C ALA A 238 -14.64 -5.65 5.69
N MET A 239 -15.65 -4.78 5.54
CA MET A 239 -15.49 -3.38 5.16
C MET A 239 -15.72 -2.48 6.38
N ASN A 240 -14.64 -2.03 7.03
CA ASN A 240 -14.72 -1.01 8.08
C ASN A 240 -14.29 0.39 7.57
N ASP A 241 -13.48 0.42 6.52
CA ASP A 241 -13.07 1.60 5.76
C ASP A 241 -12.83 1.21 4.28
N GLU A 242 -12.23 2.11 3.50
CA GLU A 242 -12.02 1.92 2.06
C GLU A 242 -10.80 1.04 1.71
N GLN A 243 -9.97 0.61 2.66
CA GLN A 243 -8.75 -0.15 2.36
C GLN A 243 -8.98 -1.42 1.51
N PRO A 244 -10.04 -2.24 1.74
CA PRO A 244 -10.26 -3.43 0.92
C PRO A 244 -10.62 -3.13 -0.54
N ILE A 245 -11.01 -1.89 -0.89
CA ILE A 245 -11.29 -1.49 -2.28
C ILE A 245 -10.05 -1.70 -3.16
N ALA A 246 -8.84 -1.47 -2.65
CA ALA A 246 -7.62 -1.72 -3.40
C ALA A 246 -7.46 -3.21 -3.78
N VAL A 247 -7.81 -4.12 -2.88
CA VAL A 247 -7.80 -5.57 -3.14
C VAL A 247 -8.85 -5.93 -4.19
N LEU A 248 -10.07 -5.40 -4.05
CA LEU A 248 -11.15 -5.64 -5.00
C LEU A 248 -10.84 -5.10 -6.40
N LYS A 249 -10.16 -3.95 -6.49
CA LYS A 249 -9.69 -3.39 -7.76
C LYS A 249 -8.69 -4.32 -8.43
N ARG A 250 -7.68 -4.81 -7.71
CA ARG A 250 -6.69 -5.75 -8.25
C ARG A 250 -7.32 -7.07 -8.70
N LEU A 251 -8.27 -7.58 -7.92
CA LEU A 251 -9.06 -8.74 -8.30
C LEU A 251 -9.84 -8.47 -9.60
N GLY A 252 -10.52 -7.32 -9.68
CA GLY A 252 -11.23 -6.88 -10.88
C GLY A 252 -10.33 -6.79 -12.10
N ASP A 253 -9.14 -6.18 -11.95
CA ASP A 253 -8.15 -6.05 -13.03
C ASP A 253 -7.69 -7.43 -13.53
N LEU A 254 -7.43 -8.40 -12.63
CA LEU A 254 -7.10 -9.77 -13.03
C LEU A 254 -8.24 -10.44 -13.81
N LEU A 255 -9.48 -10.27 -13.36
CA LEU A 255 -10.64 -10.87 -14.01
C LEU A 255 -10.92 -10.25 -15.38
N LEU A 256 -10.87 -8.92 -15.50
CA LEU A 256 -11.06 -8.21 -16.76
C LEU A 256 -10.01 -8.62 -17.83
N ASN A 257 -8.81 -8.98 -17.38
CA ASN A 257 -7.73 -9.44 -18.25
C ASN A 257 -7.68 -10.97 -18.46
N ASN A 258 -8.71 -11.71 -18.01
CA ASN A 258 -8.78 -13.18 -18.07
C ASN A 258 -7.60 -13.91 -17.39
N LYS A 259 -7.12 -13.37 -16.27
CA LYS A 259 -5.96 -13.88 -15.50
C LYS A 259 -6.34 -14.59 -14.20
N ALA A 260 -7.58 -15.07 -14.07
CA ALA A 260 -8.04 -15.78 -12.87
C ALA A 260 -7.18 -17.01 -12.54
N ASP A 261 -6.64 -17.70 -13.56
CA ASP A 261 -5.77 -18.87 -13.35
C ASP A 261 -4.54 -18.57 -12.50
N ARG A 262 -4.05 -17.32 -12.48
CA ARG A 262 -2.98 -16.88 -11.57
C ARG A 262 -3.41 -17.00 -10.11
N LEU A 263 -4.65 -16.67 -9.77
CA LEU A 263 -5.20 -16.83 -8.43
C LEU A 263 -5.50 -18.30 -8.12
N LEU A 264 -5.98 -19.05 -9.11
CA LEU A 264 -6.38 -20.45 -8.94
C LEU A 264 -5.19 -21.42 -8.78
N SER A 265 -4.00 -21.07 -9.28
CA SER A 265 -2.80 -21.92 -9.23
C SER A 265 -1.71 -21.42 -8.29
N ALA A 266 -1.77 -20.17 -7.84
CA ALA A 266 -0.74 -19.57 -6.97
C ALA A 266 -0.60 -20.28 -5.62
N ASP A 267 0.61 -20.27 -5.07
CA ASP A 267 0.82 -20.52 -3.64
C ASP A 267 0.34 -19.32 -2.80
N ALA A 268 0.32 -19.48 -1.47
CA ALA A 268 -0.18 -18.44 -0.57
C ALA A 268 0.58 -17.10 -0.70
N ALA A 269 1.90 -17.16 -0.84
CA ALA A 269 2.73 -15.96 -0.97
C ALA A 269 2.45 -15.21 -2.29
N THR A 270 2.33 -15.93 -3.39
CA THR A 270 2.05 -15.35 -4.71
C THR A 270 0.63 -14.80 -4.76
N LEU A 271 -0.36 -15.51 -4.20
CA LEU A 271 -1.74 -15.03 -4.15
C LEU A 271 -1.84 -13.77 -3.28
N LEU A 272 -1.17 -13.75 -2.13
CA LEU A 272 -1.10 -12.55 -1.29
C LEU A 272 -0.50 -11.38 -2.05
N ALA A 273 0.62 -11.59 -2.76
CA ALA A 273 1.24 -10.55 -3.58
C ALA A 273 0.29 -10.04 -4.68
N LEU A 274 -0.40 -10.93 -5.39
CA LEU A 274 -1.39 -10.57 -6.42
C LEU A 274 -2.52 -9.68 -5.89
N LEU A 275 -2.91 -9.87 -4.63
CA LEU A 275 -3.99 -9.11 -4.01
C LEU A 275 -3.54 -7.85 -3.26
N THR A 276 -2.26 -7.73 -2.91
CA THR A 276 -1.76 -6.63 -2.04
C THR A 276 -0.74 -5.71 -2.69
N SER A 277 0.04 -6.19 -3.65
CA SER A 277 1.15 -5.41 -4.24
C SER A 277 0.70 -4.69 -5.49
N ASP A 278 0.97 -3.39 -5.59
CA ASP A 278 0.74 -2.61 -6.82
C ASP A 278 1.60 -3.12 -7.99
N ASP A 279 2.75 -3.72 -7.69
CA ASP A 279 3.66 -4.31 -8.67
C ASP A 279 3.19 -5.67 -9.23
N ALA A 280 2.22 -6.35 -8.58
CA ALA A 280 1.81 -7.70 -8.99
C ALA A 280 0.97 -7.73 -10.28
N LEU A 281 0.49 -6.56 -10.71
CA LEU A 281 -0.14 -6.32 -12.01
C LEU A 281 0.85 -5.83 -13.08
N THR A 282 2.17 -5.98 -12.88
CA THR A 282 3.11 -5.81 -13.98
C THR A 282 3.03 -7.03 -14.90
N ASP A 283 2.41 -6.80 -16.06
CA ASP A 283 2.07 -7.80 -17.08
C ASP A 283 3.24 -8.52 -17.74
N ASP A 284 4.47 -8.22 -17.32
CA ASP A 284 5.66 -8.66 -18.03
C ASP A 284 6.40 -9.83 -17.36
N VAL A 285 6.17 -10.12 -16.06
CA VAL A 285 7.03 -11.06 -15.32
C VAL A 285 6.47 -12.49 -15.31
N LEU A 286 7.03 -13.37 -16.16
CA LEU A 286 6.76 -14.81 -16.18
C LEU A 286 7.92 -15.59 -15.54
N SER A 287 7.64 -16.78 -15.00
CA SER A 287 8.70 -17.68 -14.51
C SER A 287 8.46 -19.14 -14.87
N ALA A 288 9.54 -19.88 -15.10
CA ALA A 288 9.51 -21.32 -15.37
C ALA A 288 10.72 -22.02 -14.75
N GLU A 289 10.56 -23.30 -14.39
CA GLU A 289 11.61 -24.12 -13.79
C GLU A 289 12.04 -25.26 -14.71
N PHE A 290 13.35 -25.47 -14.81
CA PHE A 290 13.94 -26.53 -15.62
C PHE A 290 15.04 -27.28 -14.87
N VAL A 291 15.14 -28.58 -15.09
CA VAL A 291 16.19 -29.43 -14.52
C VAL A 291 17.34 -29.57 -15.51
N VAL A 292 18.56 -29.27 -15.09
CA VAL A 292 19.75 -29.43 -15.92
C VAL A 292 20.15 -30.90 -16.03
N ARG A 293 20.27 -31.41 -17.26
CA ARG A 293 20.60 -32.81 -17.54
C ARG A 293 22.05 -33.04 -17.97
N ASN A 294 22.73 -32.00 -18.44
CA ASN A 294 24.13 -32.03 -18.86
C ASN A 294 25.04 -32.65 -17.79
N GLU A 295 25.89 -33.58 -18.20
CA GLU A 295 26.72 -34.40 -17.31
C GLU A 295 27.61 -33.57 -16.38
N HIS A 296 28.16 -32.47 -16.91
CA HIS A 296 29.03 -31.55 -16.18
C HIS A 296 28.33 -30.25 -15.75
N GLY A 297 26.99 -30.17 -15.86
CA GLY A 297 26.23 -28.97 -15.51
C GLY A 297 26.42 -27.80 -16.48
N LEU A 298 26.22 -26.55 -16.03
CA LEU A 298 26.37 -25.36 -16.86
C LEU A 298 27.80 -24.81 -16.83
N HIS A 299 28.71 -25.47 -17.54
CA HIS A 299 30.04 -24.93 -17.85
C HIS A 299 30.02 -24.06 -19.13
N ALA A 300 31.19 -23.65 -19.61
CA ALA A 300 31.33 -22.66 -20.68
C ALA A 300 30.53 -22.99 -21.95
N ARG A 301 30.46 -24.26 -22.37
CA ARG A 301 29.79 -24.67 -23.62
C ARG A 301 28.25 -24.65 -23.51
N PRO A 302 27.60 -25.41 -22.62
CA PRO A 302 26.14 -25.34 -22.46
C PRO A 302 25.68 -23.97 -21.94
N GLY A 303 26.51 -23.31 -21.12
CA GLY A 303 26.27 -21.92 -20.71
C GLY A 303 26.26 -20.93 -21.87
N THR A 304 27.15 -21.08 -22.86
CA THR A 304 27.17 -20.22 -24.05
C THR A 304 25.92 -20.43 -24.90
N MET A 305 25.49 -21.67 -25.09
CA MET A 305 24.27 -21.99 -25.83
C MET A 305 23.04 -21.39 -25.15
N LEU A 306 22.90 -21.56 -23.83
CA LEU A 306 21.82 -20.97 -23.05
C LEU A 306 21.79 -19.43 -23.15
N VAL A 307 22.94 -18.78 -22.98
CA VAL A 307 23.06 -17.32 -23.09
C VAL A 307 22.71 -16.84 -24.50
N ASN A 308 23.12 -17.57 -25.54
CA ASN A 308 22.79 -17.22 -26.92
C ASN A 308 21.30 -17.36 -27.22
N THR A 309 20.63 -18.38 -26.66
CA THR A 309 19.16 -18.48 -26.72
C THR A 309 18.51 -17.28 -26.05
N ILE A 310 18.93 -16.93 -24.83
CA ILE A 310 18.37 -15.79 -24.06
C ILE A 310 18.55 -14.45 -24.80
N LYS A 311 19.69 -14.27 -25.49
CA LYS A 311 19.99 -13.04 -26.24
C LYS A 311 19.11 -12.80 -27.47
N GLN A 312 18.31 -13.77 -27.90
CA GLN A 312 17.38 -13.61 -29.03
C GLN A 312 16.12 -12.80 -28.65
N PHE A 313 15.88 -12.61 -27.35
CA PHE A 313 14.69 -11.98 -26.81
C PHE A 313 15.01 -10.60 -26.22
N ASN A 314 14.02 -9.73 -26.17
CA ASN A 314 14.09 -8.38 -25.60
C ASN A 314 13.81 -8.39 -24.09
N SER A 315 13.06 -9.37 -23.57
CA SER A 315 12.70 -9.50 -22.16
C SER A 315 13.90 -9.49 -21.20
N GLU A 316 13.82 -8.83 -20.05
CA GLU A 316 14.80 -8.99 -18.99
C GLU A 316 14.72 -10.39 -18.39
N ILE A 317 15.78 -11.20 -18.54
CA ILE A 317 15.77 -12.60 -18.11
C ILE A 317 16.83 -12.82 -17.03
N THR A 318 16.39 -13.30 -15.88
CA THR A 318 17.24 -13.74 -14.77
C THR A 318 17.15 -15.25 -14.60
N VAL A 319 18.22 -15.85 -14.06
CA VAL A 319 18.30 -17.28 -13.76
C VAL A 319 18.78 -17.48 -12.33
N THR A 320 18.11 -18.36 -11.60
CA THR A 320 18.40 -18.70 -10.21
C THR A 320 18.62 -20.20 -10.07
N ASN A 321 19.72 -20.61 -9.44
CA ASN A 321 19.96 -22.00 -9.07
C ASN A 321 19.27 -22.32 -7.74
N LEU A 322 18.16 -23.04 -7.79
CA LEU A 322 17.32 -23.37 -6.62
C LEU A 322 17.98 -24.37 -5.69
N ASP A 323 18.91 -25.18 -6.21
CA ASP A 323 19.72 -26.13 -5.43
C ASP A 323 21.13 -25.57 -5.14
N GLY A 324 21.32 -24.26 -5.31
CA GLY A 324 22.57 -23.53 -5.07
C GLY A 324 22.40 -22.41 -4.04
N THR A 325 23.01 -21.25 -4.29
CA THR A 325 22.96 -20.09 -3.38
C THR A 325 21.61 -19.37 -3.37
N GLY A 326 20.70 -19.68 -4.30
CA GLY A 326 19.41 -19.01 -4.45
C GLY A 326 19.49 -17.58 -4.97
N LYS A 327 20.69 -17.05 -5.28
CA LYS A 327 20.84 -15.68 -5.80
C LYS A 327 20.57 -15.63 -7.31
N PRO A 328 19.73 -14.70 -7.79
CA PRO A 328 19.49 -14.52 -9.22
C PRO A 328 20.73 -13.94 -9.92
N ALA A 329 20.98 -14.45 -11.12
CA ALA A 329 22.01 -13.96 -12.04
C ALA A 329 21.36 -13.46 -13.33
N ASN A 330 21.99 -12.47 -13.97
CA ASN A 330 21.56 -12.01 -15.30
C ASN A 330 21.81 -13.11 -16.33
N GLY A 331 20.74 -13.61 -16.97
CA GLY A 331 20.76 -14.73 -17.90
C GLY A 331 21.52 -14.45 -19.21
N ARG A 332 21.77 -13.18 -19.55
CA ARG A 332 22.56 -12.79 -20.73
C ARG A 332 24.08 -12.81 -20.48
N SER A 333 24.52 -12.98 -19.24
CA SER A 333 25.93 -12.96 -18.86
C SER A 333 26.46 -14.36 -18.61
N LEU A 334 27.26 -14.88 -19.55
CA LEU A 334 27.92 -16.18 -19.41
C LEU A 334 28.70 -16.31 -18.10
N MET A 335 29.46 -15.28 -17.74
CA MET A 335 30.23 -15.28 -16.49
C MET A 335 29.33 -15.44 -15.26
N LYS A 336 28.19 -14.74 -15.20
CA LYS A 336 27.25 -14.84 -14.08
C LYS A 336 26.52 -16.19 -14.06
N VAL A 337 26.14 -16.71 -15.23
CA VAL A 337 25.48 -18.02 -15.37
C VAL A 337 26.40 -19.16 -14.91
N VAL A 338 27.67 -19.17 -15.32
CA VAL A 338 28.64 -20.20 -14.89
C VAL A 338 28.96 -20.08 -13.40
N ALA A 339 29.01 -18.84 -12.86
CA ALA A 339 29.24 -18.60 -11.44
C ALA A 339 28.12 -19.12 -10.51
N LEU A 340 26.94 -19.47 -11.05
CA LEU A 340 25.87 -20.12 -10.29
C LEU A 340 26.22 -21.55 -9.84
N GLY A 341 27.30 -22.16 -10.35
CA GLY A 341 27.78 -23.46 -9.90
C GLY A 341 26.79 -24.59 -10.17
N VAL A 342 26.06 -24.52 -11.28
CA VAL A 342 24.98 -25.46 -11.61
C VAL A 342 25.53 -26.82 -12.01
N LYS A 343 25.05 -27.89 -11.38
CA LYS A 343 25.44 -29.28 -11.67
C LYS A 343 24.28 -30.07 -12.28
N LYS A 344 24.56 -31.26 -12.79
CA LYS A 344 23.53 -32.21 -13.23
C LYS A 344 22.49 -32.43 -12.13
N GLY A 345 21.21 -32.39 -12.49
CA GLY A 345 20.07 -32.57 -11.59
C GLY A 345 19.62 -31.31 -10.86
N HIS A 346 20.36 -30.21 -10.93
CA HIS A 346 19.94 -28.94 -10.33
C HIS A 346 18.74 -28.35 -11.08
N ARG A 347 17.84 -27.72 -10.30
CA ARG A 347 16.69 -26.95 -10.78
C ARG A 347 17.09 -25.49 -10.93
N LEU A 348 16.79 -24.95 -12.10
CA LEU A 348 16.95 -23.54 -12.42
C LEU A 348 15.58 -22.90 -12.59
N ARG A 349 15.36 -21.78 -11.91
CA ARG A 349 14.23 -20.90 -12.17
C ARG A 349 14.66 -19.78 -13.09
N PHE A 350 13.95 -19.62 -14.19
CA PHE A 350 14.08 -18.46 -15.07
C PHE A 350 12.92 -17.52 -14.80
N THR A 351 13.22 -16.23 -14.68
CA THR A 351 12.23 -15.17 -14.58
C THR A 351 12.46 -14.23 -15.76
N ALA A 352 11.45 -14.07 -16.61
CA ALA A 352 11.48 -13.25 -17.81
C ALA A 352 10.50 -12.09 -17.66
N GLN A 353 10.96 -10.87 -17.94
CA GLN A 353 10.17 -9.65 -17.89
C GLN A 353 10.13 -8.95 -19.27
N GLY A 354 9.02 -9.02 -19.99
CA GLY A 354 8.77 -8.23 -21.20
C GLY A 354 7.78 -8.87 -22.16
N GLU A 355 7.47 -8.16 -23.25
CA GLU A 355 6.46 -8.56 -24.25
C GLU A 355 6.72 -9.95 -24.88
N ASP A 356 7.98 -10.41 -24.92
CA ASP A 356 8.37 -11.71 -25.46
C ASP A 356 8.74 -12.75 -24.38
N ALA A 357 8.31 -12.54 -23.13
CA ALA A 357 8.68 -13.37 -21.98
C ALA A 357 8.22 -14.83 -22.12
N GLU A 358 7.03 -15.07 -22.67
CA GLU A 358 6.48 -16.41 -22.84
C GLU A 358 7.27 -17.21 -23.89
N GLN A 359 7.56 -16.57 -25.03
CA GLN A 359 8.35 -17.15 -26.10
C GLN A 359 9.79 -17.41 -25.63
N ALA A 360 10.35 -16.50 -24.83
CA ALA A 360 11.67 -16.65 -24.23
C ALA A 360 11.74 -17.87 -23.31
N LEU A 361 10.80 -18.02 -22.36
CA LEU A 361 10.79 -19.16 -21.45
C LEU A 361 10.58 -20.49 -22.19
N LYS A 362 9.74 -20.51 -23.21
CA LYS A 362 9.55 -21.70 -24.05
C LYS A 362 10.85 -22.08 -24.77
N ALA A 363 11.52 -21.14 -25.43
CA ALA A 363 12.76 -21.39 -26.14
C ALA A 363 13.90 -21.83 -25.21
N ILE A 364 13.98 -21.25 -24.00
CA ILE A 364 14.91 -21.68 -22.96
C ILE A 364 14.64 -23.13 -22.56
N GLY A 365 13.38 -23.48 -22.32
CA GLY A 365 12.97 -24.86 -21.99
C GLY A 365 13.35 -25.85 -23.09
N ASP A 366 13.04 -25.52 -24.35
CA ASP A 366 13.38 -26.34 -25.52
C ASP A 366 14.90 -26.54 -25.64
N ALA A 367 15.70 -25.48 -25.42
CA ALA A 367 17.16 -25.55 -25.46
C ALA A 367 17.76 -26.41 -24.34
N ILE A 368 17.21 -26.32 -23.12
CA ILE A 368 17.61 -27.17 -21.98
C ILE A 368 17.23 -28.62 -22.23
N ALA A 369 16.04 -28.88 -22.75
CA ALA A 369 15.58 -30.23 -23.10
C ALA A 369 16.44 -30.87 -24.20
N ALA A 370 16.94 -30.08 -25.15
CA ALA A 370 17.87 -30.52 -26.20
C ALA A 370 19.32 -30.69 -25.71
N GLY A 371 19.61 -30.46 -24.43
CA GLY A 371 20.94 -30.64 -23.84
C GLY A 371 21.94 -29.54 -24.17
N LEU A 372 21.48 -28.33 -24.57
CA LEU A 372 22.32 -27.14 -24.75
C LEU A 372 23.56 -27.36 -25.63
N GLY A 373 23.40 -28.11 -26.72
CA GLY A 373 24.47 -28.37 -27.68
C GLY A 373 25.42 -29.52 -27.30
N GLU A 374 25.14 -30.27 -26.25
CA GLU A 374 25.89 -31.47 -25.85
C GLU A 374 25.12 -32.78 -26.04
N GLY A 375 23.83 -32.69 -26.38
CA GLY A 375 22.91 -33.84 -26.34
C GLY A 375 22.34 -34.02 -24.93
N ALA A 376 21.12 -34.58 -24.85
CA ALA A 376 20.38 -34.75 -23.61
C ALA A 376 20.89 -35.92 -22.75
#